data_AF-A0A0J8B0N9-F1
#
_entry.id   AF-A0A0J8B0N9-F1
#
_cell.length_a   1.000
_cell.length_b   1.000
_cell.length_c   1.000
_cell.angle_alpha   90.00
_cell.angle_beta   90.00
_cell.angle_gamma   90.00
#
_symmetry.space_group_name_H-M   'P 1'
#
loop_
_entity.id
_entity.type
_entity.pdbx_description
1 polymer ?
#
loop_
_entity_poly.entity_id
_entity_poly.type
_entity_poly.pdbx_seq_one_letter_code
_entity_poly.pdbx_strand_id
1 'polypeptide(L)'
;DTVGFHKLGGKFGDQITATWRKRIALRRMGNSDEIANAALFLASEASSYITGSTITVDGGSWFFGGGLVAEQVMKIARNANGALKSSL
;
A
#
# COMPACT_ATOMS: atom_id res chain seq x y z
N ASP A 1 -9.45 -7.36 -7.37
CA ASP A 1 -8.62 -6.96 -6.21
C ASP A 1 -7.70 -8.10 -5.79
N THR A 2 -6.49 -7.78 -5.36
CA THR A 2 -5.62 -8.77 -4.75
C THR A 2 -6.24 -9.28 -3.45
N VAL A 3 -6.30 -10.59 -3.29
CA VAL A 3 -6.89 -11.26 -2.13
C VAL A 3 -6.09 -11.05 -0.83
N GLY A 4 -4.92 -10.42 -0.90
CA GLY A 4 -3.91 -10.38 0.17
C GLY A 4 -4.46 -9.94 1.52
N PHE A 5 -4.92 -8.70 1.66
CA PHE A 5 -5.39 -8.20 2.95
C PHE A 5 -6.71 -8.81 3.41
N HIS A 6 -7.57 -9.21 2.48
CA HIS A 6 -8.82 -9.87 2.83
C HIS A 6 -8.61 -11.30 3.35
N LYS A 7 -7.61 -12.03 2.81
CA LYS A 7 -7.26 -13.39 3.28
C LYS A 7 -6.30 -13.40 4.47
N LEU A 8 -5.30 -12.51 4.48
CA LEU A 8 -4.22 -12.51 5.48
C LEU A 8 -4.50 -11.58 6.68
N GLY A 9 -5.42 -10.62 6.54
CA GLY A 9 -5.71 -9.64 7.60
C GLY A 9 -6.64 -10.14 8.70
N GLY A 10 -7.16 -11.36 8.59
CA GLY A 10 -8.13 -11.92 9.55
C GLY A 10 -9.31 -10.97 9.78
N LYS A 11 -9.71 -10.78 11.04
CA LYS A 11 -10.81 -9.87 11.43
C LYS A 11 -10.55 -8.40 11.10
N PHE A 12 -9.31 -8.03 10.77
CA PHE A 12 -8.89 -6.66 10.48
C PHE A 12 -8.66 -6.40 8.99
N GLY A 13 -8.87 -7.40 8.11
CA GLY A 13 -8.55 -7.32 6.68
C GLY A 13 -9.19 -6.13 5.98
N ASP A 14 -10.46 -5.85 6.27
CA ASP A 14 -11.18 -4.74 5.66
C ASP A 14 -10.72 -3.37 6.19
N GLN A 15 -10.41 -3.26 7.49
CA GLN A 15 -9.88 -2.03 8.08
C GLN A 15 -8.49 -1.70 7.55
N ILE A 16 -7.64 -2.73 7.38
CA ILE A 16 -6.32 -2.62 6.77
C ILE A 16 -6.47 -2.17 5.31
N THR A 17 -7.35 -2.82 4.55
CA THR A 17 -7.63 -2.45 3.15
C THR A 17 -8.11 -1.01 3.02
N ALA A 18 -9.04 -0.57 3.87
CA ALA A 18 -9.53 0.80 3.87
C ALA A 18 -8.43 1.83 4.20
N THR A 19 -7.51 1.48 5.09
CA THR A 19 -6.36 2.33 5.43
C THR A 19 -5.38 2.43 4.27
N TRP A 20 -5.08 1.31 3.59
CA TRP A 20 -4.22 1.29 2.42
C TRP A 20 -4.80 2.03 1.23
N ARG A 21 -6.10 1.90 0.95
CA ARG A 21 -6.79 2.68 -0.11
C ARG A 21 -6.64 4.19 0.09
N LYS A 22 -6.53 4.68 1.33
CA LYS A 22 -6.28 6.10 1.61
C LYS A 22 -4.84 6.55 1.29
N ARG A 23 -3.91 5.62 1.09
CA ARG A 23 -2.49 5.90 0.79
C ARG A 23 -2.13 5.67 -0.67
N ILE A 24 -2.89 4.84 -1.37
CA ILE A 24 -2.75 4.61 -2.81
C ILE A 24 -3.37 5.80 -3.55
N ALA A 25 -2.63 6.41 -4.49
CA ALA A 25 -3.12 7.56 -5.25
C ALA A 25 -4.37 7.19 -6.08
N LEU A 26 -4.41 5.98 -6.63
CA LEU A 26 -5.56 5.42 -7.34
C LEU A 26 -6.76 5.06 -6.44
N ARG A 27 -6.65 5.22 -5.10
CA ARG A 27 -7.74 4.97 -4.12
C ARG A 27 -8.34 3.56 -4.11
N ARG A 28 -7.70 2.59 -4.77
CA ARG A 28 -8.12 1.19 -4.80
C ARG A 28 -6.93 0.26 -4.59
N MET A 29 -7.21 -0.97 -4.20
CA MET A 29 -6.19 -2.02 -4.22
C MET A 29 -5.86 -2.38 -5.66
N GLY A 30 -4.60 -2.76 -5.88
CA GLY A 30 -4.22 -3.38 -7.15
C GLY A 30 -4.89 -4.74 -7.33
N ASN A 31 -4.88 -5.26 -8.55
CA ASN A 31 -5.24 -6.64 -8.87
C ASN A 31 -4.05 -7.35 -9.55
N SER A 32 -4.17 -8.68 -9.73
CA SER A 32 -3.11 -9.50 -10.35
C SER A 32 -2.80 -9.09 -11.78
N ASP A 33 -3.81 -8.64 -12.52
CA ASP A 33 -3.71 -8.35 -13.94
C ASP A 33 -2.85 -7.10 -14.18
N GLU A 34 -2.82 -6.16 -13.24
CA GLU A 34 -1.93 -5.00 -13.31
C GLU A 34 -0.44 -5.39 -13.26
N ILE A 35 -0.10 -6.39 -12.45
CA ILE A 35 1.26 -6.94 -12.40
C ILE A 35 1.55 -7.77 -13.66
N ALA A 36 0.58 -8.58 -14.10
CA ALA A 36 0.72 -9.38 -15.31
C ALA A 36 0.94 -8.51 -16.56
N ASN A 37 0.18 -7.41 -16.69
CA ASN A 37 0.32 -6.47 -17.81
C ASN A 37 1.66 -5.73 -17.77
N ALA A 38 2.15 -5.35 -16.59
CA ALA A 38 3.48 -4.75 -16.46
C ALA A 38 4.59 -5.73 -16.84
N ALA A 39 4.48 -6.99 -16.41
CA ALA A 39 5.40 -8.05 -16.81
C ALA A 39 5.33 -8.32 -18.33
N LEU A 40 4.13 -8.33 -18.91
CA LEU A 40 3.93 -8.49 -20.35
C LEU A 40 4.56 -7.34 -21.14
N PHE A 41 4.40 -6.09 -20.68
CA PHE A 41 5.08 -4.94 -21.26
C PHE A 41 6.60 -5.13 -21.24
N LEU A 42 7.17 -5.50 -20.09
CA LEU A 42 8.60 -5.74 -19.93
C LEU A 42 9.13 -6.92 -20.75
N ALA A 43 8.28 -7.89 -21.08
CA ALA A 43 8.62 -9.02 -21.94
C ALA A 43 8.44 -8.72 -23.44
N SER A 44 7.90 -7.56 -23.79
CA SER A 44 7.59 -7.20 -25.18
C SER A 44 8.68 -6.33 -25.81
N GLU A 45 8.65 -6.22 -27.13
CA GLU A 45 9.52 -5.31 -27.90
C GLU A 45 9.35 -3.82 -27.50
N ALA A 46 8.21 -3.47 -26.89
CA ALA A 46 7.94 -2.10 -26.43
C ALA A 46 8.89 -1.65 -25.32
N SER A 47 9.56 -2.58 -24.63
CA SER A 47 10.56 -2.31 -23.61
C SER A 47 11.99 -2.67 -24.05
N SER A 48 12.26 -2.77 -25.36
CA SER A 48 13.55 -3.22 -25.93
C SER A 48 14.80 -2.48 -25.44
N TYR A 49 14.66 -1.26 -24.92
CA TYR A 49 15.77 -0.47 -24.35
C TYR A 49 15.69 -0.28 -22.83
N ILE A 50 14.70 -0.90 -22.17
CA ILE A 50 14.54 -0.82 -20.71
C ILE A 50 15.26 -2.01 -20.09
N THR A 51 16.40 -1.75 -19.45
CA THR A 51 17.18 -2.75 -18.73
C THR A 51 17.78 -2.16 -17.45
N GLY A 52 18.15 -3.02 -16.50
CA GLY A 52 18.77 -2.62 -15.23
C GLY A 52 17.93 -1.69 -14.35
N SER A 53 16.63 -1.59 -14.61
CA SER A 53 15.73 -0.61 -14.00
C SER A 53 14.66 -1.29 -13.15
N THR A 54 14.26 -0.65 -12.04
CA THR A 54 13.13 -1.07 -11.21
C THR A 54 11.89 -0.28 -11.60
N ILE A 55 10.83 -0.96 -12.05
CA ILE A 55 9.54 -0.34 -12.35
C ILE A 55 8.56 -0.62 -11.22
N THR A 56 8.12 0.45 -10.53
CA THR A 56 7.14 0.35 -9.45
C THR A 56 5.72 0.24 -10.00
N VAL A 57 4.98 -0.79 -9.57
CA VAL A 57 3.59 -1.04 -9.99
C VAL A 57 2.71 -1.20 -8.75
N ASP A 58 2.29 -0.08 -8.16
CA ASP A 58 1.64 -0.09 -6.84
C ASP A 58 0.52 0.97 -6.68
N GLY A 59 0.06 1.55 -7.79
CA GLY A 59 -0.94 2.63 -7.77
C GLY A 59 -0.47 3.92 -7.11
N GLY A 60 0.85 4.13 -7.01
CA GLY A 60 1.49 5.33 -6.44
C GLY A 60 1.75 5.24 -4.93
N SER A 61 1.58 4.06 -4.32
CA SER A 61 1.72 3.90 -2.87
C SER A 61 3.13 4.21 -2.36
N TRP A 62 4.16 3.98 -3.17
CA TRP A 62 5.57 4.16 -2.87
C TRP A 62 5.91 5.64 -2.67
N PHE A 63 5.45 6.49 -3.59
CA PHE A 63 5.72 7.93 -3.54
C PHE A 63 5.01 8.60 -2.35
N PHE A 64 3.79 8.17 -2.03
CA PHE A 64 2.99 8.74 -0.94
C PHE A 64 3.15 8.00 0.42
N GLY A 65 3.80 6.84 0.44
CA GLY A 65 3.83 5.92 1.59
C GLY A 65 4.91 6.20 2.63
N GLY A 66 6.01 6.87 2.26
CA GLY A 66 7.15 7.11 3.16
C GLY A 66 6.88 8.11 4.29
N GLY A 67 6.07 9.15 4.05
CA GLY A 67 5.84 10.23 5.02
C GLY A 67 4.64 10.01 5.96
N LEU A 68 3.58 9.35 5.48
CA LEU A 68 2.29 9.28 6.18
C LEU A 68 2.19 8.16 7.23
N VAL A 69 3.09 7.17 7.21
CA VAL A 69 3.14 6.12 8.25
C VAL A 69 3.60 6.71 9.58
N ALA A 70 4.64 7.53 9.57
CA ALA A 70 5.18 8.14 10.78
C ALA A 70 4.12 9.00 11.50
N GLU A 71 3.40 9.86 10.78
CA GLU A 71 2.44 10.76 11.41
C GLU A 71 1.23 10.02 12.02
N GLN A 72 0.69 9.01 11.33
CA GLN A 72 -0.43 8.21 11.85
C GLN A 72 -0.01 7.29 12.99
N VAL A 73 1.15 6.61 12.89
CA VAL A 73 1.68 5.80 13.99
C VAL A 73 1.96 6.68 15.22
N MET A 74 2.52 7.88 15.02
CA MET A 74 2.74 8.84 16.11
C MET A 74 1.42 9.39 16.67
N LYS A 75 0.37 9.57 15.88
CA LYS A 75 -0.97 9.93 16.38
C LYS A 75 -1.56 8.82 17.24
N ILE A 76 -1.45 7.56 16.80
CA ILE A 76 -1.90 6.39 17.59
C ILE A 76 -1.11 6.26 18.89
N ALA A 77 0.22 6.36 18.83
CA ALA A 77 1.08 6.28 20.01
C ALA A 77 0.83 7.43 21.02
N ARG A 78 0.60 8.65 20.53
CA ARG A 78 0.24 9.80 21.37
C ARG A 78 -1.12 9.61 22.04
N ASN A 79 -2.11 9.10 21.32
CA ASN A 79 -3.44 8.86 21.86
C ASN A 79 -3.46 7.73 22.91
N ALA A 80 -2.66 6.68 22.70
CA ALA A 80 -2.50 5.59 23.68
C ALA A 80 -1.87 6.08 25.00
N ASN A 81 -0.85 6.95 24.93
CA ASN A 81 -0.24 7.55 26.11
C ASN A 81 -1.14 8.57 26.83
N GLY A 82 -2.01 9.27 26.10
CA GLY A 82 -3.00 10.17 26.69
C GLY A 82 -4.04 9.42 27.53
N ALA A 83 -4.53 8.29 27.02
CA ALA A 83 -5.53 7.47 27.71
C ALA A 83 -5.01 6.83 29.01
N LEU A 84 -3.72 6.44 29.05
CA LEU A 84 -3.07 5.87 30.24
C LEU A 84 -2.83 6.90 31.35
N LYS A 85 -2.61 8.18 31.01
CA LYS A 85 -2.42 9.25 32.00
C LYS A 85 -3.71 9.77 32.61
N SER A 86 -4.86 9.58 31.97
CA SER A 86 -6.17 9.97 32.51
C SER A 86 -6.84 8.89 33.36
N SER A 87 -6.26 7.67 33.41
CA SER A 87 -6.75 6.53 34.19
C SER A 87 -5.94 6.28 35.47
N LEU A 88 -4.97 7.13 35.79
CA LEU A 88 -4.19 7.19 37.03
C LEU A 88 -4.47 8.53 37.72
#